data_AF-A0A1L6ZGP5-F1
#
_entry.id   AF-A0A1L6ZGP5-F1
#
_cell.length_a   1.000
_cell.length_b   1.000
_cell.length_c   1.000
_cell.angle_alpha   90.00
_cell.angle_beta   90.00
_cell.angle_gamma   90.00
#
_symmetry.space_group_name_H-M   'P 1'
#
loop_
_entity.id
_entity.type
_entity.pdbx_description
1 polymer ?
#
loop_
_entity_poly.entity_id
_entity_poly.type
_entity_poly.pdbx_seq_one_letter_code
_entity_poly.pdbx_strand_id
1 'polypeptide(L)'
;MTTSTNTQQQATLRKQVGQFSGANSKKSIIQLFNTFIPFLGLWFLAYYSLNISYLLTLFFAVIAAGFLVRVFIIFHDCCHQSFFKQKPLNHLFGFLTGVLTLFPYLQWQRDHSIHHATSSNLDKRGTGDIWLLTVKEYQEASAWTKFRYRFYRNPFVMFILGPIFVFLLKNRFNVKNARKKERWNTYFTNVSIIALAATTCLLFGWQEFLLVQGPIFLISGSIGVWLFYVQHTFEDSYFEADEHWNYVQAAVEGSSFYKLPKLLQWLTGNIGYHHVHHLSPRVPNYHLEHAHDHSEPLQNVPTITLKTSIESMKFRLWDEETKAFVTFKEARQSKKMPAPVIKGDILKKNA
;
A
#
# COMPACT_ATOMS: atom_id res chain seq x y z
N MET A 1 35.49 9.88 -4.78
CA MET A 1 34.87 10.67 -5.87
C MET A 1 33.56 10.06 -6.40
N THR A 2 33.13 8.87 -5.96
CA THR A 2 31.91 8.18 -6.42
C THR A 2 30.63 8.53 -5.63
N THR A 3 30.76 9.00 -4.40
CA THR A 3 29.62 9.36 -3.52
C THR A 3 28.96 10.69 -3.89
N SER A 4 29.73 11.68 -4.37
CA SER A 4 29.19 13.00 -4.76
C SER A 4 28.34 12.94 -6.03
N THR A 5 28.71 12.08 -6.99
CA THR A 5 27.97 11.88 -8.25
C THR A 5 26.63 11.19 -8.05
N ASN A 6 26.55 10.21 -7.13
CA ASN A 6 25.30 9.48 -6.86
C ASN A 6 24.27 10.39 -6.16
N THR A 7 24.67 11.14 -5.14
CA THR A 7 23.77 12.09 -4.43
C THR A 7 23.23 13.19 -5.34
N GLN A 8 24.04 13.68 -6.29
CA GLN A 8 23.63 14.72 -7.24
C GLN A 8 22.65 14.18 -8.29
N GLN A 9 22.86 12.95 -8.79
CA GLN A 9 21.93 12.25 -9.69
C GLN A 9 20.59 11.98 -9.00
N GLN A 10 20.61 11.59 -7.72
CA GLN A 10 19.41 11.36 -6.91
C GLN A 10 18.60 12.63 -6.66
N ALA A 11 19.26 13.73 -6.27
CA ALA A 11 18.61 15.03 -6.11
C ALA A 11 18.01 15.54 -7.44
N THR A 12 18.70 15.25 -8.55
CA THR A 12 18.24 15.58 -9.90
C THR A 12 16.99 14.79 -10.26
N LEU A 13 16.98 13.47 -10.05
CA LEU A 13 15.83 12.61 -10.34
C LEU A 13 14.60 13.02 -9.51
N ARG A 14 14.77 13.27 -8.22
CA ARG A 14 13.67 13.73 -7.36
C ARG A 14 13.12 15.09 -7.83
N LYS A 15 13.99 16.01 -8.27
CA LYS A 15 13.57 17.31 -8.82
C LYS A 15 12.81 17.16 -10.14
N GLN A 16 13.29 16.29 -11.04
CA GLN A 16 12.64 15.97 -12.31
C GLN A 16 11.24 15.40 -12.07
N VAL A 17 11.10 14.42 -11.20
CA VAL A 17 9.78 13.82 -10.88
C VAL A 17 8.90 14.81 -10.10
N GLY A 18 9.52 15.67 -9.30
CA GLY A 18 8.87 16.77 -8.60
C GLY A 18 8.07 17.70 -9.51
N GLN A 19 8.43 17.86 -10.79
CA GLN A 19 7.70 18.72 -11.74
C GLN A 19 6.28 18.23 -12.04
N PHE A 20 6.00 16.93 -11.83
CA PHE A 20 4.66 16.35 -11.98
C PHE A 20 3.82 16.50 -10.70
N SER A 21 4.42 17.03 -9.63
CA SER A 21 3.71 17.34 -8.40
C SER A 21 2.80 18.53 -8.60
N GLY A 22 1.59 18.46 -8.05
CA GLY A 22 0.62 19.53 -8.17
C GLY A 22 -0.75 19.01 -8.56
N ALA A 23 -1.73 19.34 -7.73
CA ALA A 23 -3.10 18.94 -7.97
C ALA A 23 -3.69 19.64 -9.20
N ASN A 24 -4.45 18.90 -9.99
CA ASN A 24 -5.29 19.43 -11.06
C ASN A 24 -6.76 19.31 -10.65
N SER A 25 -7.39 20.42 -10.28
CA SER A 25 -8.76 20.44 -9.75
C SER A 25 -9.77 19.76 -10.67
N LYS A 26 -9.65 19.91 -12.00
CA LYS A 26 -10.53 19.26 -12.97
C LYS A 26 -10.40 17.73 -12.90
N LYS A 27 -9.16 17.21 -12.90
CA LYS A 27 -8.90 15.77 -12.77
C LYS A 27 -9.40 15.21 -11.44
N SER A 28 -9.16 15.92 -10.33
CA SER A 28 -9.63 15.51 -9.00
C SER A 28 -11.16 15.43 -8.92
N ILE A 29 -11.87 16.43 -9.45
CA ILE A 29 -13.34 16.44 -9.47
C ILE A 29 -13.88 15.31 -10.36
N ILE A 30 -13.31 15.11 -11.56
CA ILE A 30 -13.69 13.99 -12.42
C ILE A 30 -13.48 12.64 -11.72
N GLN A 31 -12.36 12.48 -11.01
CA GLN A 31 -12.10 11.26 -10.25
C GLN A 31 -13.08 11.05 -9.10
N LEU A 32 -13.53 12.11 -8.41
CA LEU A 32 -14.61 11.98 -7.44
C LEU A 32 -15.87 11.44 -8.10
N PHE A 33 -16.34 12.05 -9.18
CA PHE A 33 -17.57 11.62 -9.83
C PHE A 33 -17.47 10.20 -10.40
N ASN A 34 -16.40 9.88 -11.13
CA ASN A 34 -16.24 8.57 -11.74
C ASN A 34 -15.86 7.46 -10.75
N THR A 35 -15.65 7.79 -9.47
CA THR A 35 -15.44 6.82 -8.39
C THR A 35 -16.69 6.66 -7.55
N PHE A 36 -17.23 7.76 -7.03
CA PHE A 36 -18.35 7.74 -6.08
C PHE A 36 -19.69 7.42 -6.74
N ILE A 37 -19.99 7.91 -7.94
CA ILE A 37 -21.26 7.60 -8.61
C ILE A 37 -21.35 6.09 -8.90
N PRO A 38 -20.36 5.44 -9.55
CA PRO A 38 -20.42 4.00 -9.76
C PRO A 38 -20.41 3.21 -8.45
N PHE A 39 -19.62 3.62 -7.46
CA PHE A 39 -19.61 2.95 -6.15
C PHE A 39 -20.98 2.95 -5.49
N LEU A 40 -21.63 4.12 -5.38
CA LEU A 40 -22.95 4.25 -4.76
C LEU A 40 -24.03 3.53 -5.57
N GLY A 41 -23.96 3.57 -6.90
CA GLY A 41 -24.86 2.83 -7.78
C GLY A 41 -24.73 1.31 -7.60
N LEU A 42 -23.50 0.78 -7.59
CA LEU A 42 -23.24 -0.64 -7.36
C LEU A 42 -23.61 -1.08 -5.95
N TRP A 43 -23.39 -0.22 -4.95
CA TRP A 43 -23.78 -0.47 -3.57
C TRP A 43 -25.29 -0.57 -3.43
N PHE A 44 -26.04 0.35 -4.04
CA PHE A 44 -27.50 0.28 -4.12
C PHE A 44 -27.98 -0.99 -4.84
N LEU A 45 -27.40 -1.31 -6.00
CA LEU A 45 -27.74 -2.52 -6.77
C LEU A 45 -27.43 -3.81 -6.00
N ALA A 46 -26.37 -3.83 -5.19
CA ALA A 46 -26.05 -4.97 -4.32
C ALA A 46 -27.16 -5.21 -3.28
N TYR A 47 -27.66 -4.16 -2.61
CA TYR A 47 -28.82 -4.29 -1.71
C TYR A 47 -30.08 -4.69 -2.44
N TYR A 48 -30.38 -4.05 -3.57
CA TYR A 48 -31.60 -4.34 -4.33
C TYR A 48 -31.63 -5.80 -4.82
N SER A 49 -30.49 -6.32 -5.27
CA SER A 49 -30.35 -7.68 -5.78
C SER A 49 -30.46 -8.78 -4.72
N LEU A 50 -30.43 -8.47 -3.42
CA LEU A 50 -30.67 -9.46 -2.35
C LEU A 50 -32.05 -10.12 -2.51
N ASN A 51 -33.04 -9.37 -3.00
CA ASN A 51 -34.40 -9.87 -3.26
C ASN A 51 -34.51 -10.70 -4.54
N ILE A 52 -33.44 -10.80 -5.33
CA ILE A 52 -33.42 -11.48 -6.63
C ILE A 52 -32.51 -12.72 -6.56
N SER A 53 -31.22 -12.52 -6.23
CA SER A 53 -30.24 -13.59 -6.15
C SER A 53 -28.99 -13.11 -5.42
N TYR A 54 -28.55 -13.88 -4.44
CA TYR A 54 -27.31 -13.57 -3.73
C TYR A 54 -26.07 -13.62 -4.64
N LEU A 55 -26.07 -14.45 -5.68
CA LEU A 55 -24.96 -14.44 -6.66
C LEU A 55 -24.88 -13.12 -7.42
N LEU A 56 -26.03 -12.52 -7.74
CA LEU A 56 -26.07 -11.19 -8.36
C LEU A 56 -25.62 -10.11 -7.38
N THR A 57 -25.99 -10.22 -6.09
CA THR A 57 -25.45 -9.36 -5.03
C THR A 57 -23.94 -9.45 -4.95
N LEU A 58 -23.37 -10.66 -4.97
CA LEU A 58 -21.93 -10.86 -4.94
C LEU A 58 -21.24 -10.27 -6.18
N PHE A 59 -21.84 -10.39 -7.36
CA PHE A 59 -21.33 -9.76 -8.58
C PHE A 59 -21.19 -8.23 -8.41
N PHE A 60 -22.25 -7.55 -7.94
CA PHE A 60 -22.18 -6.11 -7.69
C PHE A 60 -21.20 -5.76 -6.56
N ALA A 61 -21.16 -6.58 -5.49
CA ALA A 61 -20.25 -6.40 -4.37
C ALA A 61 -18.77 -6.47 -4.78
N VAL A 62 -18.40 -7.40 -5.67
CA VAL A 62 -17.03 -7.53 -6.21
C VAL A 62 -16.62 -6.26 -6.96
N ILE A 63 -17.50 -5.73 -7.82
CA ILE A 63 -17.19 -4.53 -8.59
C ILE A 63 -17.15 -3.30 -7.66
N ALA A 64 -18.09 -3.20 -6.71
CA ALA A 64 -18.10 -2.15 -5.69
C ALA A 64 -16.83 -2.17 -4.82
N ALA A 65 -16.32 -3.35 -4.47
CA ALA A 65 -15.05 -3.51 -3.75
C ALA A 65 -13.88 -2.92 -4.54
N GLY A 66 -13.85 -3.12 -5.85
CA GLY A 66 -12.88 -2.48 -6.74
C GLY A 66 -12.93 -0.95 -6.69
N PHE A 67 -14.14 -0.37 -6.70
CA PHE A 67 -14.30 1.07 -6.51
C PHE A 67 -13.92 1.53 -5.10
N LEU A 68 -14.15 0.71 -4.06
CA LEU A 68 -13.74 1.04 -2.70
C LEU A 68 -12.21 1.07 -2.56
N VAL A 69 -11.47 0.23 -3.30
CA VAL A 69 -10.02 0.36 -3.45
C VAL A 69 -9.66 1.71 -4.08
N ARG A 70 -10.37 2.14 -5.13
CA ARG A 70 -10.15 3.47 -5.73
C ARG A 70 -10.45 4.62 -4.77
N VAL A 71 -11.49 4.50 -3.94
CA VAL A 71 -11.78 5.45 -2.84
C VAL A 71 -10.60 5.53 -1.88
N PHE A 72 -9.95 4.40 -1.56
CA PHE A 72 -8.73 4.37 -0.75
C PHE A 72 -7.55 5.07 -1.44
N ILE A 73 -7.41 5.02 -2.77
CA ILE A 73 -6.36 5.78 -3.47
C ILE A 73 -6.61 7.29 -3.40
N ILE A 74 -7.87 7.73 -3.46
CA ILE A 74 -8.22 9.15 -3.24
C ILE A 74 -7.93 9.56 -1.79
N PHE A 75 -8.27 8.72 -0.82
CA PHE A 75 -7.90 8.90 0.59
C PHE A 75 -6.39 9.08 0.76
N HIS A 76 -5.63 8.18 0.14
CA HIS A 76 -4.18 8.15 0.16
C HIS A 76 -3.55 9.44 -0.40
N ASP A 77 -3.99 9.91 -1.56
CA ASP A 77 -3.50 11.16 -2.14
C ASP A 77 -3.88 12.39 -1.30
N CYS A 78 -5.05 12.36 -0.65
CA CYS A 78 -5.42 13.38 0.33
C CYS A 78 -4.44 13.41 1.52
N CYS A 79 -3.98 12.25 2.00
CA CYS A 79 -2.95 12.19 3.05
C CYS A 79 -1.64 12.84 2.62
N HIS A 80 -1.27 12.78 1.33
CA HIS A 80 -0.10 13.48 0.79
C HIS A 80 -0.33 14.94 0.43
N GLN A 81 -1.56 15.43 0.58
CA GLN A 81 -1.96 16.77 0.17
C GLN A 81 -1.72 17.01 -1.33
N SER A 82 -1.84 15.95 -2.14
CA SER A 82 -1.59 15.96 -3.58
C SER A 82 -2.88 15.92 -4.40
N PHE A 83 -3.99 15.44 -3.83
CA PHE A 83 -5.24 15.29 -4.57
C PHE A 83 -5.89 16.64 -4.93
N PHE A 84 -6.02 17.55 -3.97
CA PHE A 84 -6.54 18.92 -4.18
C PHE A 84 -5.47 19.98 -4.00
N LYS A 85 -5.65 21.14 -4.68
CA LYS A 85 -4.80 22.32 -4.49
C LYS A 85 -4.98 22.90 -3.08
N GLN A 86 -6.23 22.93 -2.59
CA GLN A 86 -6.55 23.46 -1.27
C GLN A 86 -6.39 22.37 -0.20
N LYS A 87 -5.53 22.61 0.79
CA LYS A 87 -5.33 21.71 1.94
C LYS A 87 -6.64 21.39 2.69
N PRO A 88 -7.56 22.34 2.95
CA PRO A 88 -8.83 22.04 3.60
C PRO A 88 -9.66 20.98 2.85
N LEU A 89 -9.65 20.98 1.53
CA LEU A 89 -10.35 19.97 0.73
C LEU A 89 -9.70 18.59 0.88
N ASN A 90 -8.37 18.50 0.88
CA ASN A 90 -7.69 17.23 1.18
C ASN A 90 -8.04 16.72 2.59
N HIS A 91 -8.11 17.60 3.59
CA HIS A 91 -8.53 17.19 4.94
C HIS A 91 -9.99 16.72 4.99
N LEU A 92 -10.91 17.40 4.32
CA LEU A 92 -12.32 17.03 4.26
C LEU A 92 -12.52 15.69 3.55
N PHE A 93 -12.04 15.57 2.31
CA PHE A 93 -12.20 14.35 1.53
C PHE A 93 -11.37 13.20 2.08
N GLY A 94 -10.19 13.46 2.65
CA GLY A 94 -9.42 12.47 3.40
C GLY A 94 -10.16 11.92 4.61
N PHE A 95 -10.89 12.77 5.35
CA PHE A 95 -11.75 12.28 6.43
C PHE A 95 -12.93 11.44 5.90
N LEU A 96 -13.66 11.94 4.90
CA LEU A 96 -14.85 11.25 4.35
C LEU A 96 -14.50 9.89 3.73
N THR A 97 -13.47 9.86 2.89
CA THR A 97 -12.96 8.61 2.28
C THR A 97 -12.36 7.69 3.34
N GLY A 98 -11.73 8.24 4.39
CA GLY A 98 -11.24 7.48 5.55
C GLY A 98 -12.36 6.79 6.32
N VAL A 99 -13.53 7.42 6.47
CA VAL A 99 -14.72 6.78 7.06
C VAL A 99 -15.17 5.59 6.20
N LEU A 100 -15.30 5.78 4.88
CA LEU A 100 -15.73 4.70 3.97
C LEU A 100 -14.75 3.54 3.90
N THR A 101 -13.46 3.82 4.02
CA THR A 101 -12.37 2.82 3.92
C THR A 101 -11.93 2.28 5.28
N LEU A 102 -12.52 2.76 6.38
CA LEU A 102 -12.21 2.36 7.75
C LEU A 102 -10.77 2.70 8.19
N PHE A 103 -10.29 3.89 7.81
CA PHE A 103 -9.00 4.45 8.22
C PHE A 103 -9.15 5.82 8.93
N PRO A 104 -8.58 5.99 10.14
CA PRO A 104 -8.48 7.30 10.77
C PRO A 104 -7.47 8.18 10.02
N TYR A 105 -7.99 9.20 9.33
CA TYR A 105 -7.25 10.00 8.36
C TYR A 105 -5.94 10.59 8.89
N LEU A 106 -5.93 11.26 10.04
CA LEU A 106 -4.73 11.92 10.56
C LEU A 106 -3.70 10.91 11.11
N GLN A 107 -4.15 9.82 11.72
CA GLN A 107 -3.25 8.77 12.21
C GLN A 107 -2.60 8.05 11.03
N TRP A 108 -3.39 7.69 10.01
CA TRP A 108 -2.87 7.07 8.82
C TRP A 108 -1.95 8.01 8.02
N GLN A 109 -2.30 9.29 7.90
CA GLN A 109 -1.42 10.30 7.29
C GLN A 109 -0.05 10.36 7.98
N ARG A 110 -0.02 10.33 9.32
CA ARG A 110 1.23 10.33 10.08
C ARG A 110 2.01 9.04 9.85
N ASP A 111 1.37 7.89 10.03
CA ASP A 111 2.01 6.59 9.89
C ASP A 111 2.55 6.38 8.46
N HIS A 112 1.80 6.79 7.44
CA HIS A 112 2.22 6.71 6.06
C HIS A 112 3.38 7.65 5.75
N SER A 113 3.38 8.88 6.31
CA SER A 113 4.51 9.80 6.15
C SER A 113 5.80 9.23 6.76
N ILE A 114 5.69 8.50 7.87
CA ILE A 114 6.83 7.80 8.48
C ILE A 114 7.29 6.67 7.57
N HIS A 115 6.35 5.85 7.06
CA HIS A 115 6.66 4.78 6.11
C HIS A 115 7.42 5.31 4.88
N HIS A 116 7.02 6.42 4.26
CA HIS A 116 7.80 7.03 3.18
C HIS A 116 9.22 7.41 3.59
N ALA A 117 9.40 7.87 4.83
CA ALA A 117 10.70 8.29 5.34
C ALA A 117 11.61 7.13 5.77
N THR A 118 11.06 5.93 6.02
CA THR A 118 11.80 4.80 6.61
C THR A 118 11.64 3.49 5.85
N SER A 119 10.87 3.45 4.76
CA SER A 119 10.67 2.26 3.95
C SER A 119 12.02 1.69 3.52
N SER A 120 12.14 0.36 3.55
CA SER A 120 13.38 -0.36 3.21
C SER A 120 14.57 -0.10 4.15
N ASN A 121 14.40 0.64 5.25
CA ASN A 121 15.43 0.81 6.27
C ASN A 121 15.25 -0.24 7.37
N LEU A 122 16.19 -1.17 7.51
CA LEU A 122 16.08 -2.28 8.46
C LEU A 122 16.04 -1.78 9.90
N ASP A 123 16.74 -0.70 10.25
CA ASP A 123 16.83 -0.23 11.64
C ASP A 123 15.64 0.64 12.07
N LYS A 124 14.90 1.20 11.11
CA LYS A 124 13.77 2.14 11.35
C LYS A 124 12.41 1.58 10.95
N ARG A 125 12.33 0.30 10.56
CA ARG A 125 11.10 -0.38 10.13
C ARG A 125 10.03 -0.48 11.21
N GLY A 126 8.78 -0.62 10.77
CA GLY A 126 7.65 -1.11 11.57
C GLY A 126 6.43 -0.19 11.62
N THR A 127 6.59 1.12 11.40
CA THR A 127 5.45 2.04 11.26
C THR A 127 5.00 2.08 9.81
N GLY A 128 3.80 1.57 9.55
CA GLY A 128 3.26 1.47 8.20
C GLY A 128 3.77 0.27 7.40
N ASP A 129 4.80 -0.44 7.87
CA ASP A 129 5.38 -1.59 7.15
C ASP A 129 4.68 -2.93 7.44
N ILE A 130 4.89 -3.89 6.54
CA ILE A 130 4.62 -5.30 6.78
C ILE A 130 5.74 -5.85 7.66
N TRP A 131 5.39 -6.63 8.68
CA TRP A 131 6.40 -7.16 9.59
C TRP A 131 7.36 -8.11 8.84
N LEU A 132 8.61 -7.68 8.76
CA LEU A 132 9.71 -8.38 8.11
C LEU A 132 10.78 -8.72 9.14
N LEU A 133 11.27 -9.96 9.09
CA LEU A 133 12.47 -10.39 9.79
C LEU A 133 13.55 -10.70 8.76
N THR A 134 14.80 -10.37 9.08
CA THR A 134 15.94 -10.86 8.32
C THR A 134 16.19 -12.34 8.62
N VAL A 135 17.02 -13.00 7.81
CA VAL A 135 17.43 -14.39 8.07
C VAL A 135 18.12 -14.49 9.43
N LYS A 136 19.01 -13.55 9.76
CA LYS A 136 19.72 -13.50 11.05
C LYS A 136 18.74 -13.33 12.21
N GLU A 137 17.86 -12.34 12.14
CA GLU A 137 16.84 -12.08 13.17
C GLU A 137 15.91 -13.27 13.37
N TYR A 138 15.50 -13.91 12.27
CA TYR A 138 14.68 -15.10 12.35
C TYR A 138 15.44 -16.25 12.98
N GLN A 139 16.74 -16.41 12.74
CA GLN A 139 17.53 -17.49 13.34
C GLN A 139 17.72 -17.28 14.85
N GLU A 140 18.01 -16.05 15.28
CA GLU A 140 18.20 -15.64 16.67
C GLU A 140 16.88 -15.57 17.47
N ALA A 141 15.74 -15.45 16.78
CA ALA A 141 14.43 -15.39 17.41
C ALA A 141 14.07 -16.65 18.21
N SER A 142 13.33 -16.44 19.30
CA SER A 142 12.73 -17.51 20.10
C SER A 142 11.75 -18.35 19.28
N ALA A 143 11.48 -19.59 19.72
CA ALA A 143 10.51 -20.46 19.06
C ALA A 143 9.12 -19.82 18.94
N TRP A 144 8.70 -19.06 19.96
CA TRP A 144 7.43 -18.34 19.96
C TRP A 144 7.39 -17.20 18.94
N THR A 145 8.47 -16.41 18.83
CA THR A 145 8.58 -15.35 17.81
C THR A 145 8.54 -15.95 16.40
N LYS A 146 9.25 -17.05 16.16
CA LYS A 146 9.21 -17.80 14.89
C LYS A 146 7.80 -18.29 14.55
N PHE A 147 7.08 -18.83 15.54
CA PHE A 147 5.69 -19.28 15.36
C PHE A 147 4.77 -18.11 14.97
N ARG A 148 4.78 -17.02 15.75
CA ARG A 148 3.99 -15.81 15.47
C ARG A 148 4.30 -15.23 14.10
N TYR A 149 5.57 -15.21 13.72
CA TYR A 149 6.00 -14.71 12.43
C TYR A 149 5.47 -15.57 11.27
N ARG A 150 5.54 -16.90 11.39
CA ARG A 150 4.99 -17.83 10.37
C ARG A 150 3.47 -17.72 10.28
N PHE A 151 2.79 -17.58 11.42
CA PHE A 151 1.35 -17.35 11.44
C PHE A 151 1.00 -16.04 10.74
N TYR A 152 1.67 -14.94 11.11
CA TYR A 152 1.50 -13.64 10.46
C TYR A 152 1.77 -13.69 8.95
N ARG A 153 2.85 -14.34 8.50
CA ARG A 153 3.22 -14.43 7.08
C ARG A 153 2.38 -15.45 6.28
N ASN A 154 1.49 -16.22 6.89
CA ASN A 154 0.63 -17.14 6.15
C ASN A 154 -0.34 -16.33 5.25
N PRO A 155 -0.46 -16.63 3.93
CA PRO A 155 -1.30 -15.85 3.02
C PRO A 155 -2.77 -15.75 3.44
N PHE A 156 -3.36 -16.81 3.99
CA PHE A 156 -4.73 -16.78 4.51
C PHE A 156 -4.84 -15.78 5.67
N VAL A 157 -3.88 -15.81 6.59
CA VAL A 157 -3.84 -14.87 7.72
C VAL A 157 -3.63 -13.44 7.23
N MET A 158 -2.69 -13.21 6.30
CA MET A 158 -2.39 -11.87 5.79
C MET A 158 -3.56 -11.25 5.04
N PHE A 159 -4.16 -12.00 4.11
CA PHE A 159 -5.11 -11.44 3.16
C PHE A 159 -6.57 -11.57 3.60
N ILE A 160 -6.91 -12.49 4.52
CA ILE A 160 -8.29 -12.62 5.03
C ILE A 160 -8.40 -12.06 6.44
N LEU A 161 -7.58 -12.54 7.38
CA LEU A 161 -7.65 -12.09 8.77
C LEU A 161 -6.98 -10.72 8.99
N GLY A 162 -5.98 -10.38 8.17
CA GLY A 162 -5.23 -9.14 8.24
C GLY A 162 -6.11 -7.89 8.07
N PRO A 163 -6.93 -7.79 7.00
CA PRO A 163 -7.87 -6.68 6.84
C PRO A 163 -8.83 -6.53 8.02
N ILE A 164 -9.40 -7.65 8.51
CA ILE A 164 -10.29 -7.66 9.68
C ILE A 164 -9.57 -7.05 10.89
N PHE A 165 -8.39 -7.58 11.22
CA PHE A 165 -7.62 -7.11 12.36
C PHE A 165 -7.20 -5.64 12.22
N VAL A 166 -6.67 -5.24 11.08
CA VAL A 166 -6.14 -3.88 10.91
C VAL A 166 -7.28 -2.86 10.87
N PHE A 167 -8.34 -3.12 10.11
CA PHE A 167 -9.32 -2.09 9.74
C PHE A 167 -10.42 -1.98 10.82
N LEU A 168 -10.90 -3.14 11.31
CA LEU A 168 -11.98 -3.21 12.29
C LEU A 168 -11.49 -3.17 13.74
N LEU A 169 -10.22 -3.49 14.01
CA LEU A 169 -9.68 -3.47 15.39
C LEU A 169 -8.58 -2.42 15.55
N LYS A 170 -7.39 -2.62 14.95
CA LYS A 170 -6.21 -1.77 15.18
C LYS A 170 -6.51 -0.29 14.89
N ASN A 171 -7.14 0.00 13.76
CA ASN A 171 -7.46 1.36 13.31
C ASN A 171 -8.51 2.08 14.18
N ARG A 172 -9.16 1.38 15.12
CA ARG A 172 -10.14 1.99 16.02
C ARG A 172 -9.49 2.62 17.25
N PHE A 173 -8.22 2.32 17.50
CA PHE A 173 -7.47 2.79 18.66
C PHE A 173 -6.35 3.76 18.26
N ASN A 174 -6.12 4.74 19.13
CA ASN A 174 -5.02 5.68 18.96
C ASN A 174 -3.68 5.01 19.25
N VAL A 175 -2.65 5.35 18.48
CA VAL A 175 -1.28 4.99 18.84
C VAL A 175 -0.87 5.66 20.15
N LYS A 176 0.08 5.06 20.88
CA LYS A 176 0.51 5.54 22.22
C LYS A 176 0.89 7.03 22.24
N ASN A 177 1.56 7.51 21.19
CA ASN A 177 2.07 8.89 21.10
C ASN A 177 1.22 9.80 20.20
N ALA A 178 -0.06 9.47 19.97
CA ALA A 178 -0.94 10.25 19.10
C ALA A 178 -1.13 11.68 19.62
N ARG A 179 -0.99 12.68 18.73
CA ARG A 179 -1.23 14.10 19.06
C ARG A 179 -2.72 14.36 19.31
N LYS A 180 -3.08 15.43 20.03
CA LYS A 180 -4.49 15.76 20.34
C LYS A 180 -5.41 15.77 19.11
N LYS A 181 -4.98 16.37 18.00
CA LYS A 181 -5.76 16.40 16.74
C LYS A 181 -5.96 15.01 16.14
N GLU A 182 -4.91 14.19 16.15
CA GLU A 182 -4.95 12.79 15.69
C GLU A 182 -5.93 11.97 16.53
N ARG A 183 -5.87 12.11 17.86
CA ARG A 183 -6.78 11.43 18.79
C ARG A 183 -8.25 11.73 18.51
N TRP A 184 -8.58 13.01 18.39
CA TRP A 184 -9.94 13.44 18.08
C TRP A 184 -10.40 12.97 16.70
N ASN A 185 -9.51 13.03 15.69
CA ASN A 185 -9.84 12.52 14.36
C ASN A 185 -10.19 11.03 14.40
N THR A 186 -9.44 10.19 15.12
CA THR A 186 -9.76 8.76 15.30
C THR A 186 -11.15 8.57 15.94
N TYR A 187 -11.48 9.32 16.99
CA TYR A 187 -12.79 9.24 17.63
C TYR A 187 -13.92 9.69 16.70
N PHE A 188 -13.76 10.79 15.98
CA PHE A 188 -14.76 11.23 15.00
C PHE A 188 -14.93 10.20 13.88
N THR A 189 -13.84 9.62 13.38
CA THR A 189 -13.92 8.54 12.38
C THR A 189 -14.67 7.33 12.94
N ASN A 190 -14.41 6.90 14.19
CA ASN A 190 -15.15 5.80 14.83
C ASN A 190 -16.65 6.10 14.90
N VAL A 191 -17.02 7.29 15.39
CA VAL A 191 -18.43 7.72 15.49
C VAL A 191 -19.09 7.75 14.12
N SER A 192 -18.43 8.30 13.09
CA SER A 192 -18.97 8.34 11.74
C SER A 192 -19.15 6.96 11.12
N ILE A 193 -18.23 6.02 11.37
CA ILE A 193 -18.37 4.62 10.91
C ILE A 193 -19.55 3.95 11.59
N ILE A 194 -19.68 4.10 12.91
CA ILE A 194 -20.81 3.55 13.68
C ILE A 194 -22.13 4.15 13.18
N ALA A 195 -22.18 5.47 12.98
CA ALA A 195 -23.37 6.15 12.48
C ALA A 195 -23.76 5.66 11.08
N LEU A 196 -22.80 5.50 10.17
CA LEU A 196 -23.04 4.99 8.82
C LEU A 196 -23.53 3.54 8.84
N ALA A 197 -22.87 2.67 9.61
CA ALA A 197 -23.27 1.28 9.76
C ALA A 197 -24.66 1.16 10.40
N ALA A 198 -24.91 1.87 11.49
CA ALA A 198 -26.21 1.88 12.17
C ALA A 198 -27.32 2.39 11.25
N THR A 199 -27.10 3.47 10.51
CA THR A 199 -28.06 4.00 9.53
C THR A 199 -28.40 2.94 8.47
N THR A 200 -27.38 2.26 7.94
CA THR A 200 -27.57 1.24 6.91
C THR A 200 -28.33 0.02 7.47
N CYS A 201 -27.97 -0.44 8.67
CA CYS A 201 -28.67 -1.52 9.35
C CYS A 201 -30.14 -1.16 9.68
N LEU A 202 -30.43 0.10 10.03
CA LEU A 202 -31.80 0.56 10.27
C LEU A 202 -32.63 0.63 8.98
N LEU A 203 -32.00 0.94 7.86
CA LEU A 203 -32.69 1.04 6.56
C LEU A 203 -32.94 -0.33 5.92
N PHE A 204 -31.99 -1.26 6.02
CA PHE A 204 -32.04 -2.52 5.26
C PHE A 204 -32.07 -3.79 6.11
N GLY A 205 -31.76 -3.70 7.40
CA GLY A 205 -31.54 -4.85 8.28
C GLY A 205 -30.05 -5.18 8.45
N TRP A 206 -29.70 -5.77 9.60
CA TRP A 206 -28.30 -6.06 9.93
C TRP A 206 -27.77 -7.29 9.18
N GLN A 207 -28.63 -8.26 8.84
CA GLN A 207 -28.25 -9.41 8.03
C GLN A 207 -27.88 -8.97 6.60
N GLU A 208 -28.70 -8.12 6.00
CA GLU A 208 -28.54 -7.53 4.68
C GLU A 208 -27.27 -6.68 4.62
N PHE A 209 -27.05 -5.89 5.67
CA PHE A 209 -25.80 -5.15 5.84
C PHE A 209 -24.58 -6.09 5.80
N LEU A 210 -24.59 -7.20 6.53
CA LEU A 210 -23.47 -8.14 6.52
C LEU A 210 -23.31 -8.85 5.16
N LEU A 211 -24.42 -9.22 4.52
CA LEU A 211 -24.43 -9.90 3.22
C LEU A 211 -23.89 -9.02 2.08
N VAL A 212 -24.02 -7.69 2.17
CA VAL A 212 -23.52 -6.74 1.18
C VAL A 212 -22.17 -6.13 1.61
N GLN A 213 -22.11 -5.52 2.79
CA GLN A 213 -20.93 -4.80 3.25
C GLN A 213 -19.79 -5.76 3.60
N GLY A 214 -20.09 -6.97 4.09
CA GLY A 214 -19.10 -7.98 4.43
C GLY A 214 -18.21 -8.37 3.25
N PRO A 215 -18.78 -8.84 2.12
CA PRO A 215 -18.02 -9.13 0.91
C PRO A 215 -17.29 -7.91 0.34
N ILE A 216 -17.94 -6.74 0.27
CA ILE A 216 -17.29 -5.50 -0.21
C ILE A 216 -16.04 -5.21 0.62
N PHE A 217 -16.18 -5.19 1.94
CA PHE A 217 -15.10 -4.94 2.89
C PHE A 217 -13.97 -5.96 2.74
N LEU A 218 -14.29 -7.26 2.76
CA LEU A 218 -13.26 -8.30 2.77
C LEU A 218 -12.49 -8.30 1.46
N ILE A 219 -13.17 -8.19 0.32
CA ILE A 219 -12.52 -8.16 -1.00
C ILE A 219 -11.66 -6.91 -1.15
N SER A 220 -12.20 -5.71 -0.85
CA SER A 220 -11.42 -4.47 -0.99
C SER A 220 -10.25 -4.42 -0.01
N GLY A 221 -10.45 -4.91 1.22
CA GLY A 221 -9.41 -4.99 2.24
C GLY A 221 -8.30 -5.96 1.84
N SER A 222 -8.67 -7.13 1.30
CA SER A 222 -7.71 -8.11 0.78
C SER A 222 -6.87 -7.52 -0.35
N ILE A 223 -7.52 -6.84 -1.32
CA ILE A 223 -6.82 -6.17 -2.44
C ILE A 223 -5.91 -5.06 -1.92
N GLY A 224 -6.36 -4.26 -0.95
CA GLY A 224 -5.55 -3.20 -0.35
C GLY A 224 -4.28 -3.73 0.32
N VAL A 225 -4.40 -4.78 1.14
CA VAL A 225 -3.24 -5.46 1.76
C VAL A 225 -2.35 -6.12 0.72
N TRP A 226 -2.95 -6.71 -0.33
CA TRP A 226 -2.22 -7.29 -1.46
C TRP A 226 -1.36 -6.25 -2.18
N LEU A 227 -1.95 -5.11 -2.58
CA LEU A 227 -1.23 -4.03 -3.25
C LEU A 227 -0.04 -3.58 -2.40
N PHE A 228 -0.27 -3.30 -1.11
CA PHE A 228 0.80 -2.89 -0.21
C PHE A 228 1.91 -3.96 -0.06
N TYR A 229 1.53 -5.24 -0.02
CA TYR A 229 2.46 -6.36 0.07
C TYR A 229 3.35 -6.45 -1.16
N VAL A 230 2.76 -6.57 -2.35
CA VAL A 230 3.52 -6.82 -3.58
C VAL A 230 4.36 -5.60 -3.97
N GLN A 231 3.95 -4.40 -3.54
CA GLN A 231 4.68 -3.17 -3.74
C GLN A 231 5.98 -3.06 -2.91
N HIS A 232 6.12 -3.84 -1.84
CA HIS A 232 7.27 -3.80 -0.91
C HIS A 232 7.86 -5.18 -0.59
N THR A 233 7.37 -6.24 -1.24
CA THR A 233 7.85 -7.61 -1.08
C THR A 233 7.83 -8.29 -2.44
N PHE A 234 8.94 -8.18 -3.15
CA PHE A 234 9.16 -8.67 -4.51
C PHE A 234 10.64 -9.06 -4.69
N GLU A 235 10.99 -9.74 -5.79
CA GLU A 235 12.28 -10.41 -5.96
C GLU A 235 13.49 -9.47 -5.85
N ASP A 236 13.48 -8.40 -6.66
CA ASP A 236 14.59 -7.42 -6.75
C ASP A 236 14.39 -6.23 -5.81
N SER A 237 13.93 -6.48 -4.59
CA SER A 237 13.69 -5.40 -3.62
C SER A 237 14.99 -4.89 -3.00
N TYR A 238 14.93 -3.74 -2.35
CA TYR A 238 16.05 -3.12 -1.64
C TYR A 238 15.72 -3.05 -0.16
N PHE A 239 16.62 -3.52 0.71
CA PHE A 239 16.56 -3.27 2.16
C PHE A 239 17.98 -3.11 2.70
N GLU A 240 18.21 -2.04 3.47
CA GLU A 240 19.53 -1.71 4.02
C GLU A 240 19.48 -1.26 5.47
N ALA A 241 20.59 -1.46 6.18
CA ALA A 241 20.82 -0.83 7.49
C ALA A 241 20.97 0.68 7.33
N ASP A 242 20.72 1.45 8.39
CA ASP A 242 20.64 2.92 8.33
C ASP A 242 21.90 3.58 7.76
N GLU A 243 23.07 3.01 8.05
CA GLU A 243 24.37 3.49 7.55
C GLU A 243 24.47 3.45 6.02
N HIS A 244 23.86 2.45 5.38
CA HIS A 244 23.92 2.22 3.92
C HIS A 244 22.62 2.59 3.21
N TRP A 245 21.60 3.00 3.97
CA TRP A 245 20.28 3.28 3.44
C TRP A 245 20.25 4.60 2.66
N ASN A 246 19.65 4.57 1.48
CA ASN A 246 19.45 5.75 0.66
C ASN A 246 17.96 5.92 0.29
N TYR A 247 17.40 7.11 0.54
CA TYR A 247 15.99 7.40 0.27
C TYR A 247 15.60 7.22 -1.21
N VAL A 248 16.40 7.70 -2.16
CA VAL A 248 16.05 7.61 -3.59
C VAL A 248 16.17 6.17 -4.07
N GLN A 249 17.18 5.44 -3.62
CA GLN A 249 17.31 4.01 -3.93
C GLN A 249 16.17 3.20 -3.31
N ALA A 250 15.83 3.44 -2.04
CA ALA A 250 14.68 2.82 -1.39
C ALA A 250 13.35 3.11 -2.11
N ALA A 251 13.20 4.32 -2.67
CA ALA A 251 12.03 4.68 -3.44
C ALA A 251 11.96 3.98 -4.81
N VAL A 252 13.09 3.86 -5.52
CA VAL A 252 13.14 3.35 -6.91
C VAL A 252 13.31 1.83 -6.98
N GLU A 253 14.11 1.26 -6.09
CA GLU A 253 14.44 -0.18 -6.03
C GLU A 253 13.72 -0.90 -4.87
N GLY A 254 13.39 -0.20 -3.79
CA GLY A 254 12.62 -0.75 -2.65
C GLY A 254 11.10 -0.76 -2.86
N SER A 255 10.63 -0.23 -4.00
CA SER A 255 9.22 -0.20 -4.38
C SER A 255 9.04 -0.69 -5.81
N SER A 256 8.08 -1.58 -6.04
CA SER A 256 7.86 -2.16 -7.38
C SER A 256 7.03 -1.25 -8.28
N PHE A 257 7.26 -1.32 -9.60
CA PHE A 257 6.25 -1.01 -10.59
C PHE A 257 5.29 -2.20 -10.79
N TYR A 258 4.07 -2.10 -10.28
CA TYR A 258 3.04 -3.11 -10.53
C TYR A 258 2.31 -2.86 -11.86
N LYS A 259 2.78 -3.53 -12.91
CA LYS A 259 2.25 -3.44 -14.27
C LYS A 259 0.93 -4.22 -14.37
N LEU A 260 -0.16 -3.51 -14.09
CA LEU A 260 -1.53 -4.01 -14.20
C LEU A 260 -2.11 -3.81 -15.61
N PRO A 261 -3.03 -4.67 -16.06
CA PRO A 261 -3.87 -4.38 -17.23
C PRO A 261 -4.62 -3.06 -17.07
N LYS A 262 -4.88 -2.34 -18.17
CA LYS A 262 -5.41 -0.96 -18.14
C LYS A 262 -6.66 -0.77 -17.28
N LEU A 263 -7.57 -1.74 -17.26
CA LEU A 263 -8.76 -1.69 -16.39
C LEU A 263 -8.40 -1.70 -14.91
N LEU A 264 -7.52 -2.62 -14.49
CA LEU A 264 -7.08 -2.72 -13.10
C LEU A 264 -6.18 -1.55 -12.72
N GLN A 265 -5.28 -1.13 -13.62
CA GLN A 265 -4.47 0.08 -13.45
C GLN A 265 -5.37 1.29 -13.17
N TRP A 266 -6.42 1.48 -13.98
CA TRP A 266 -7.39 2.54 -13.77
C TRP A 266 -8.10 2.38 -12.42
N LEU A 267 -8.61 1.19 -12.11
CA LEU A 267 -9.38 0.91 -10.90
C LEU A 267 -8.55 1.14 -9.63
N THR A 268 -7.27 0.78 -9.64
CA THR A 268 -6.32 1.06 -8.54
C THR A 268 -5.71 2.45 -8.62
N GLY A 269 -6.30 3.37 -9.41
CA GLY A 269 -5.86 4.75 -9.54
C GLY A 269 -4.38 4.90 -9.87
N ASN A 270 -3.82 4.11 -10.79
CA ASN A 270 -2.39 4.15 -11.15
C ASN A 270 -1.40 3.94 -9.98
N ILE A 271 -1.82 3.49 -8.79
CA ILE A 271 -0.89 3.30 -7.66
C ILE A 271 0.17 2.22 -7.95
N GLY A 272 -0.03 1.40 -8.99
CA GLY A 272 0.98 0.46 -9.47
C GLY A 272 2.32 1.12 -9.79
N TYR A 273 2.36 2.39 -10.18
CA TYR A 273 3.59 3.19 -10.31
C TYR A 273 4.13 3.63 -8.94
N HIS A 274 4.28 2.67 -8.03
CA HIS A 274 4.53 2.92 -6.61
C HIS A 274 5.91 3.49 -6.33
N HIS A 275 6.88 3.15 -7.18
CA HIS A 275 8.23 3.71 -7.15
C HIS A 275 8.23 5.23 -7.40
N VAL A 276 7.42 5.71 -8.34
CA VAL A 276 7.24 7.15 -8.60
C VAL A 276 6.61 7.81 -7.38
N HIS A 277 5.60 7.15 -6.80
CA HIS A 277 4.90 7.62 -5.62
C HIS A 277 5.84 7.72 -4.40
N HIS A 278 6.67 6.71 -4.12
CA HIS A 278 7.65 6.76 -3.03
C HIS A 278 8.71 7.83 -3.23
N LEU A 279 9.13 8.04 -4.48
CA LEU A 279 10.13 9.05 -4.81
C LEU A 279 9.60 10.48 -4.63
N SER A 280 8.33 10.70 -5.01
CA SER A 280 7.66 11.99 -4.86
C SER A 280 6.17 11.80 -4.52
N PRO A 281 5.83 11.66 -3.22
CA PRO A 281 4.45 11.40 -2.79
C PRO A 281 3.46 12.53 -3.12
N ARG A 282 3.98 13.70 -3.51
CA ARG A 282 3.17 14.86 -3.94
C ARG A 282 2.72 14.77 -5.41
N VAL A 283 3.19 13.78 -6.17
CA VAL A 283 2.65 13.46 -7.50
C VAL A 283 1.32 12.75 -7.29
N PRO A 284 0.18 13.36 -7.68
CA PRO A 284 -1.11 12.70 -7.53
C PRO A 284 -1.22 11.51 -8.46
N ASN A 285 -2.11 10.58 -8.12
CA ASN A 285 -2.30 9.32 -8.80
C ASN A 285 -2.53 9.46 -10.32
N TYR A 286 -3.22 10.51 -10.76
CA TYR A 286 -3.49 10.80 -12.17
C TYR A 286 -2.31 11.40 -12.95
N HIS A 287 -1.14 11.57 -12.31
CA HIS A 287 0.12 11.97 -12.93
C HIS A 287 1.23 10.91 -12.79
N LEU A 288 1.02 9.83 -12.04
CA LEU A 288 2.08 8.83 -11.80
C LEU A 288 2.58 8.17 -13.09
N GLU A 289 1.67 7.72 -13.95
CA GLU A 289 2.01 7.15 -15.27
C GLU A 289 2.79 8.15 -16.12
N HIS A 290 2.31 9.40 -16.20
CA HIS A 290 2.99 10.45 -16.96
C HIS A 290 4.40 10.73 -16.44
N ALA A 291 4.59 10.72 -15.12
CA ALA A 291 5.89 10.92 -14.49
C ALA A 291 6.86 9.76 -14.76
N HIS A 292 6.35 8.52 -14.77
CA HIS A 292 7.11 7.34 -15.18
C HIS A 292 7.55 7.42 -16.65
N ASP A 293 6.60 7.68 -17.55
CA ASP A 293 6.84 7.68 -19.00
C ASP A 293 7.80 8.80 -19.45
N HIS A 294 7.90 9.90 -18.69
CA HIS A 294 8.78 11.04 -19.01
C HIS A 294 10.07 11.09 -18.18
N SER A 295 10.38 10.03 -17.43
CA SER A 295 11.61 9.94 -16.64
C SER A 295 12.30 8.61 -16.93
N GLU A 296 13.30 8.61 -17.83
CA GLU A 296 14.03 7.40 -18.25
C GLU A 296 14.50 6.50 -17.09
N PRO A 297 15.06 7.03 -15.97
CA PRO A 297 15.46 6.20 -14.83
C PRO A 297 14.29 5.46 -14.15
N LEU A 298 13.06 5.95 -14.28
CA LEU A 298 11.88 5.34 -13.68
C LEU A 298 11.26 4.24 -14.56
N GLN A 299 11.68 4.11 -15.82
CA GLN A 299 11.19 3.08 -16.74
C GLN A 299 11.89 1.73 -16.53
N ASN A 300 13.12 1.76 -16.02
CA ASN A 300 13.97 0.59 -15.81
C ASN A 300 14.03 0.21 -14.31
N VAL A 301 12.86 -0.03 -13.70
CA VAL A 301 12.72 -0.35 -12.27
C VAL A 301 12.19 -1.77 -12.06
N PRO A 302 12.33 -2.34 -10.85
CA PRO A 302 11.75 -3.65 -10.53
C PRO A 302 10.25 -3.69 -10.87
N THR A 303 9.89 -4.55 -11.81
CA THR A 303 8.54 -4.61 -12.36
C THR A 303 7.87 -5.93 -12.00
N ILE A 304 6.69 -5.85 -11.40
CA ILE A 304 5.85 -7.01 -11.10
C ILE A 304 4.59 -7.01 -11.97
N THR A 305 4.10 -8.20 -12.29
CA THR A 305 2.86 -8.44 -13.05
C THR A 305 1.91 -9.26 -12.18
N LEU A 306 0.66 -9.47 -12.61
CA LEU A 306 -0.28 -10.34 -11.87
C LEU A 306 0.28 -11.75 -11.65
N LYS A 307 1.08 -12.25 -12.59
CA LYS A 307 1.70 -13.58 -12.48
C LYS A 307 2.84 -13.57 -11.45
N THR A 308 3.79 -12.64 -11.59
CA THR A 308 4.96 -12.59 -10.70
C THR A 308 4.61 -12.10 -9.29
N SER A 309 3.51 -11.36 -9.13
CA SER A 309 3.01 -10.97 -7.81
C SER A 309 2.50 -12.17 -7.00
N ILE A 310 1.94 -13.20 -7.64
CA ILE A 310 1.56 -14.45 -6.97
C ILE A 310 2.81 -15.18 -6.45
N GLU A 311 3.90 -15.16 -7.22
CA GLU A 311 5.17 -15.75 -6.80
C GLU A 311 5.74 -15.06 -5.56
N SER A 312 5.46 -13.77 -5.36
CA SER A 312 5.97 -13.02 -4.21
C SER A 312 5.41 -13.49 -2.87
N MET A 313 4.34 -14.29 -2.87
CA MET A 313 3.87 -14.99 -1.66
C MET A 313 4.88 -16.02 -1.12
N LYS A 314 5.86 -16.44 -1.92
CA LYS A 314 6.94 -17.34 -1.47
C LYS A 314 7.97 -16.61 -0.59
N PHE A 315 8.08 -15.29 -0.72
CA PHE A 315 9.05 -14.46 -0.01
C PHE A 315 8.67 -14.36 1.47
N ARG A 316 9.56 -14.86 2.34
CA ARG A 316 9.30 -14.92 3.79
C ARG A 316 10.24 -14.05 4.58
N LEU A 317 11.53 -14.15 4.31
CA LEU A 317 12.60 -13.48 5.06
C LEU A 317 13.47 -12.68 4.11
N TRP A 318 14.12 -11.64 4.62
CA TRP A 318 15.15 -10.91 3.89
C TRP A 318 16.53 -11.46 4.24
N ASP A 319 17.29 -11.89 3.25
CA ASP A 319 18.69 -12.29 3.43
C ASP A 319 19.60 -11.07 3.21
N GLU A 320 20.25 -10.63 4.28
CA GLU A 320 21.10 -9.44 4.28
C GLU A 320 22.39 -9.66 3.49
N GLU A 321 22.87 -10.90 3.36
CA GLU A 321 24.10 -11.24 2.64
C GLU A 321 23.86 -11.28 1.13
N THR A 322 22.79 -11.96 0.70
CA THR A 322 22.47 -12.09 -0.73
C THR A 322 21.62 -10.93 -1.25
N LYS A 323 21.16 -10.02 -0.38
CA LYS A 323 20.25 -8.91 -0.70
C LYS A 323 19.01 -9.38 -1.47
N ALA A 324 18.39 -10.45 -0.98
CA ALA A 324 17.24 -11.06 -1.64
C ALA A 324 16.23 -11.63 -0.65
N PHE A 325 14.98 -11.73 -1.08
CA PHE A 325 13.98 -12.47 -0.30
C PHE A 325 14.16 -13.98 -0.45
N VAL A 326 14.07 -14.69 0.67
CA VAL A 326 14.19 -16.15 0.74
C VAL A 326 12.99 -16.79 1.41
N THR A 327 12.76 -18.06 1.07
CA THR A 327 11.81 -18.94 1.75
C THR A 327 12.37 -19.40 3.11
N PHE A 328 11.49 -19.92 3.98
CA PHE A 328 11.94 -20.57 5.23
C PHE A 328 12.84 -21.80 4.99
N LYS A 329 12.73 -22.44 3.82
CA LYS A 329 13.54 -23.62 3.48
C LYS A 329 14.97 -23.20 3.11
N GLU A 330 15.12 -22.19 2.27
CA GLU A 330 16.42 -21.62 1.88
C GLU A 330 17.15 -21.02 3.08
N ALA A 331 16.45 -20.27 3.94
CA ALA A 331 17.03 -19.71 5.16
C ALA A 331 17.54 -20.78 6.17
N ARG A 332 17.06 -22.03 6.06
CA ARG A 332 17.57 -23.17 6.84
C ARG A 332 18.78 -23.82 6.18
N GLN A 333 18.89 -23.72 4.85
CA GLN A 333 19.97 -24.29 4.05
C GLN A 333 21.20 -23.36 3.96
N SER A 334 21.02 -22.04 4.05
CA SER A 334 22.14 -21.08 4.16
C SER A 334 23.04 -21.39 5.37
N LYS A 335 22.51 -22.04 6.40
CA LYS A 335 23.27 -22.62 7.52
C LYS A 335 24.32 -23.67 7.12
N LYS A 336 24.28 -24.20 5.89
CA LYS A 336 25.12 -25.32 5.41
C LYS A 336 26.06 -24.95 4.26
N MET A 337 25.97 -23.75 3.68
CA MET A 337 26.83 -23.35 2.56
C MET A 337 27.75 -22.21 3.00
N PRO A 338 29.06 -22.26 2.70
CA PRO A 338 29.90 -21.07 2.74
C PRO A 338 29.31 -20.03 1.78
N ALA A 339 29.44 -18.75 2.14
CA ALA A 339 28.92 -17.63 1.37
C ALA A 339 29.21 -17.79 -0.15
N PRO A 340 28.22 -17.56 -1.03
CA PRO A 340 28.45 -17.64 -2.46
C PRO A 340 29.44 -16.55 -2.89
N VAL A 341 30.35 -16.92 -3.78
CA VAL A 341 31.26 -15.98 -4.44
C VAL A 341 30.43 -14.96 -5.20
N ILE A 342 30.48 -13.70 -4.75
CA ILE A 342 29.86 -12.55 -5.40
C ILE A 342 30.39 -12.49 -6.85
N LYS A 343 29.52 -12.73 -7.83
CA LYS A 343 29.81 -12.33 -9.22
C LYS A 343 29.70 -10.82 -9.27
N GLY A 344 30.85 -10.16 -9.38
CA GLY A 344 30.97 -8.71 -9.36
C GLY A 344 30.14 -7.99 -10.42
N ASP A 345 29.73 -6.78 -10.05
CA ASP A 345 29.44 -5.60 -10.85
C ASP A 345 28.92 -5.83 -12.27
N ILE A 346 27.60 -5.82 -12.42
CA ILE A 346 26.91 -5.50 -13.68
C ILE A 346 26.97 -3.98 -13.89
N LEU A 347 28.16 -3.37 -13.90
CA LEU A 347 28.39 -1.98 -14.34
C LEU A 347 29.81 -1.80 -14.88
N LYS A 348 30.24 -2.65 -15.82
CA LYS A 348 31.35 -2.35 -16.75
C LYS A 348 31.10 -2.96 -18.13
N LYS A 349 30.22 -2.35 -18.91
CA LYS A 349 30.28 -2.40 -20.38
C LYS A 349 29.88 -1.03 -20.91
N ASN A 350 30.92 -0.23 -21.18
CA ASN A 350 31.06 0.78 -22.22
C ASN A 350 32.31 1.60 -21.86
N ALA A 351 33.46 0.98 -22.13
CA ALA A 351 34.72 1.67 -22.36
C ALA A 351 35.04 1.53 -23.85
#